data_AF-A0A6L6J6Q3-F1
#
_entry.id   AF-A0A6L6J6Q3-F1
#
_cell.length_a   1.000
_cell.length_b   1.000
_cell.length_c   1.000
_cell.angle_alpha   90.00
_cell.angle_beta   90.00
_cell.angle_gamma   90.00
#
_symmetry.space_group_name_H-M   'P 1'
#
loop_
_entity.id
_entity.type
_entity.pdbx_description
1 polymer ?
#
loop_
_entity_poly.entity_id
_entity_poly.type
_entity_poly.pdbx_seq_one_letter_code
_entity_poly.pdbx_strand_id
1 'polypeptide(L)' 'MFEKIALPPLNRNPATELAQHRCLPCLKGGNAQKRDCAIRHLLVDGYSAALIERLSRSADRPQ' A
#
# COMPACT_ATOMS: atom_id res chain seq x y z
N MET A 1 4.72 23.60 29.78
CA MET A 1 4.05 23.72 28.46
C MET A 1 4.36 22.45 27.70
N PHE A 2 3.40 21.55 27.51
CA PHE A 2 3.59 20.38 26.67
C PHE A 2 3.28 20.78 25.23
N GLU A 3 4.31 20.74 24.38
CA GLU A 3 4.14 20.91 22.94
C GLU A 3 3.18 19.84 22.44
N LYS A 4 2.01 20.31 22.03
CA LYS A 4 0.99 19.52 21.36
C LYS A 4 1.57 19.20 19.98
N ILE A 5 2.26 18.06 19.86
CA ILE A 5 2.71 17.53 18.57
C ILE A 5 1.43 17.32 17.75
N ALA A 6 1.14 18.28 16.87
CA ALA A 6 0.07 18.19 15.90
C ALA A 6 0.50 17.15 14.87
N LEU A 7 0.22 15.87 15.15
CA LEU A 7 0.17 14.85 14.13
C LEU A 7 -0.76 15.38 13.02
N PRO A 8 -0.31 15.44 11.75
CA PRO A 8 -1.16 15.93 10.67
C PRO A 8 -2.45 15.10 10.64
N PRO A 9 -3.59 15.69 10.22
CA PRO A 9 -4.85 14.98 10.14
C PRO A 9 -4.63 13.77 9.24
N LEU A 10 -4.57 12.60 9.88
CA LEU A 10 -4.51 11.29 9.27
C LEU A 10 -5.83 11.11 8.53
N ASN A 11 -5.91 11.71 7.34
CA ASN A 11 -6.77 11.24 6.28
C ASN A 11 -6.24 9.84 5.95
N ARG A 12 -6.67 8.85 6.75
CA ARG A 12 -6.38 7.42 6.64
C ARG A 12 -7.04 6.93 5.36
N ASN A 13 -6.55 7.41 4.23
CA ASN A 13 -6.86 6.79 2.98
C ASN A 13 -5.92 5.59 2.92
N PRO A 14 -6.43 4.36 3.08
CA PRO A 14 -5.58 3.18 3.16
C PRO A 14 -4.78 2.98 1.86
N ALA A 15 -5.23 3.60 0.75
CA ALA A 15 -4.48 3.70 -0.49
C ALA A 15 -3.17 4.50 -0.35
N THR A 16 -3.12 5.55 0.48
CA THR A 16 -1.93 6.39 0.69
C THR A 16 -0.90 5.69 1.58
N GLU A 17 -1.33 5.03 2.66
CA GLU A 17 -0.43 4.19 3.47
C GLU A 17 0.11 3.03 2.64
N LEU A 18 -0.74 2.39 1.85
CA LEU A 18 -0.33 1.29 1.00
C LEU A 18 0.60 1.74 -0.13
N ALA A 19 0.44 2.97 -0.64
CA ALA A 19 1.37 3.58 -1.60
C ALA A 19 2.77 3.85 -1.02
N GLN A 20 2.90 3.94 0.31
CA GLN A 20 4.19 4.04 0.99
C GLN A 20 4.71 2.68 1.46
N HIS A 21 3.96 1.59 1.22
CA HIS A 21 4.34 0.27 1.66
C HIS A 21 5.54 -0.27 0.89
N ARG A 22 6.48 -0.88 1.60
CA ARG A 22 7.70 -1.49 1.02
C ARG A 22 7.42 -2.53 -0.07
N CYS A 23 6.22 -3.11 -0.07
CA CYS A 23 5.79 -4.14 -1.02
C CYS A 23 5.14 -3.57 -2.30
N LEU A 24 4.83 -2.28 -2.35
CA LEU A 24 4.24 -1.64 -3.53
C LEU A 24 5.09 -1.80 -4.81
N PRO A 25 6.42 -1.59 -4.83
CA PRO A 25 7.22 -1.78 -6.04
C PRO A 25 7.15 -3.22 -6.57
N CYS A 26 7.08 -4.20 -5.67
CA CYS A 26 6.88 -5.61 -6.01
C CYS A 26 5.49 -5.88 -6.60
N LEU A 27 4.46 -5.17 -6.12
CA LEU A 27 3.10 -5.23 -6.64
C LEU A 27 3.00 -4.58 -8.04
N LYS A 28 3.72 -3.47 -8.26
CA LYS A 28 3.66 -2.70 -9.50
C LYS A 28 4.51 -3.26 -10.65
N GLY A 29 5.75 -3.63 -10.38
CA GLY A 29 6.73 -3.98 -11.43
C GLY A 29 7.51 -5.27 -11.15
N GLY A 30 7.10 -6.04 -10.14
CA GLY A 30 7.72 -7.32 -9.84
C GLY A 30 7.22 -8.45 -10.75
N ASN A 31 8.06 -9.46 -10.95
CA ASN A 31 7.66 -10.75 -11.55
C ASN A 31 6.52 -11.40 -10.75
N ALA A 32 5.82 -12.37 -11.34
CA ALA A 32 4.68 -13.06 -10.70
C ALA A 32 4.94 -13.50 -9.25
N GLN A 33 6.10 -14.09 -8.96
CA GLN A 33 6.52 -14.45 -7.59
C GLN A 33 6.62 -13.27 -6.63
N LYS A 34 7.15 -12.12 -7.09
CA LYS A 34 7.29 -10.92 -6.26
C LYS A 34 5.93 -10.27 -5.99
N ARG A 35 5.03 -10.30 -6.96
CA ARG A 35 3.63 -9.86 -6.79
C ARG A 35 2.92 -10.72 -5.75
N ASP A 36 3.02 -12.04 -5.87
CA ASP A 36 2.39 -12.98 -4.93
C ASP A 36 2.90 -12.79 -3.49
N CYS A 37 4.22 -12.60 -3.33
CA CYS A 37 4.85 -12.27 -2.06
C CYS A 37 4.35 -10.93 -1.49
N ALA A 38 4.25 -9.89 -2.33
CA ALA A 38 3.71 -8.60 -1.92
C ALA A 38 2.26 -8.72 -1.45
N ILE A 39 1.40 -9.42 -2.20
CA ILE A 39 -0.01 -9.64 -1.84
C ILE A 39 -0.11 -10.32 -0.47
N ARG A 40 0.66 -11.38 -0.21
CA ARG A 40 0.65 -12.07 1.10
C ARG A 40 1.06 -11.14 2.24
N HIS A 41 2.12 -10.37 2.07
CA HIS A 41 2.55 -9.41 3.10
C HIS A 41 1.48 -8.37 3.38
N LEU A 42 0.88 -7.79 2.34
CA LEU A 42 -0.17 -6.80 2.48
C LEU A 42 -1.41 -7.34 3.19
N LEU A 43 -1.79 -8.59 2.92
CA LEU A 43 -2.89 -9.25 3.65
C LEU A 43 -2.55 -9.45 5.13
N VAL A 44 -1.29 -9.83 5.45
CA VAL A 44 -0.81 -10.00 6.83
C VAL A 44 -0.75 -8.66 7.57
N ASP A 45 -0.36 -7.58 6.90
CA ASP A 45 -0.34 -6.22 7.43
C ASP A 45 -1.76 -5.61 7.60
N GLY A 46 -2.82 -6.36 7.25
CA GLY A 46 -4.22 -5.97 7.49
C GLY A 46 -4.87 -5.18 6.35
N TYR A 47 -4.22 -5.09 5.18
CA TYR A 47 -4.82 -4.48 4.00
C TYR A 47 -5.86 -5.40 3.38
N SER A 48 -6.99 -4.84 2.95
CA SER A 48 -8.06 -5.61 2.34
C SER A 48 -7.67 -6.08 0.93
N ALA A 49 -8.08 -7.31 0.57
CA ALA A 49 -7.86 -7.86 -0.76
C ALA A 49 -8.39 -6.92 -1.88
N ALA A 50 -9.53 -6.26 -1.65
CA ALA A 50 -10.11 -5.30 -2.59
C ALA A 50 -9.20 -4.08 -2.84
N LEU A 51 -8.49 -3.60 -1.81
CA LEU A 51 -7.55 -2.49 -1.94
C LEU A 51 -6.28 -2.93 -2.69
N ILE A 52 -5.76 -4.11 -2.35
CA ILE A 52 -4.61 -4.71 -3.01
C ILE A 52 -4.90 -4.93 -4.50
N GLU A 53 -6.08 -5.45 -4.85
CA GLU A 53 -6.53 -5.60 -6.24
C GLU A 53 -6.63 -4.25 -6.97
N ARG A 54 -7.25 -3.24 -6.34
CA ARG A 54 -7.33 -1.90 -6.93
C ARG A 54 -5.95 -1.34 -7.25
N LEU A 55 -4.98 -1.51 -6.36
CA LEU A 55 -3.61 -1.03 -6.58
C LEU A 55 -2.85 -1.87 -7.59
N SER A 56 -3.02 -3.18 -7.59
CA SER A 56 -2.45 -4.06 -8.62
C SER A 56 -2.93 -3.65 -10.02
N ARG A 57 -4.20 -3.26 -10.16
CA ARG A 57 -4.76 -2.73 -11.42
C ARG A 57 -4.30 -1.30 -11.73
N SER A 58 -4.19 -0.45 -10.72
CA SER A 58 -3.71 0.94 -10.88
C SER A 58 -2.24 0.98 -11.29
N ALA A 59 -1.47 -0.03 -10.89
CA ALA A 59 -0.07 -0.18 -11.26
C ALA A 59 0.15 -0.52 -12.73
N ASP A 60 -0.86 -1.11 -13.38
CA ASP A 60 -0.82 -1.51 -14.78
C ASP A 60 -1.08 -0.32 -15.73
N ARG A 61 -1.51 0.84 -15.19
CA ARG A 61 -1.59 2.07 -15.98
C ARG A 61 -0.22 2.74 -16.07
N PRO A 62 0.38 2.86 -17.27
CA PRO A 62 1.48 3.78 -17.48
C PRO A 62 0.96 5.21 -17.20
N GLN A 63 1.64 5.94 -16.31
CA GLN A 63 1.53 7.39 -16.22
C GLN A 63 2.26 8.03 -17.39
#